data_AF-A0A7I4YV03-F1
#
_entry.id   AF-A0A7I4YV03-F1
#
_cell.length_a   1.000
_cell.length_b   1.000
_cell.length_c   1.000
_cell.angle_alpha   90.00
_cell.angle_beta   90.00
_cell.angle_gamma   90.00
#
_symmetry.space_group_name_H-M   'P 1'
#
loop_
_entity.id
_entity.type
_entity.pdbx_description
1 polymer ?
#
loop_
_entity_poly.entity_id
_entity_poly.type
_entity_poly.pdbx_seq_one_letter_code
_entity_poly.pdbx_strand_id
1 'polypeptide(L)'
;MPENNVVVSPNEHKTGHYMQVVWQWTYKIGCAISYCTKNEPWPWTIAGCNYNPSGDNPGWVVYEMGDPCTTDADCKCADCICSKDEALCIPPEYVPIPAAPTTTTTTTTKKPTTIVRLPNTGSCPELNNGMTDEARKMFVDKHNEYRSLIAKGQAKGKPGQFAPKAARMLKVNYDCNVEANAMEWAKDCTFGMNMAAMLKRWGNNMHMIPSKINNKTEAAATSVAAWFGDLQKYGVPDKNVFTMDIYTTLSKYSQLAWQSSNRIGCVVVPCWESWTVVVCEYNPGGDLPGEKIYHEGDPCRRDADCQCPGCICSRDEALCIAP
;
A
#
# COMPACT_ATOMS: atom_id res chain seq x y z
N MET A 1 -10.85 -27.66 -22.34
CA MET A 1 -10.54 -26.23 -22.60
C MET A 1 -9.10 -26.17 -23.09
N PRO A 2 -8.77 -25.35 -24.11
CA PRO A 2 -7.41 -25.30 -24.65
C PRO A 2 -6.41 -24.78 -23.60
N GLU A 3 -5.19 -25.33 -23.60
CA GLU A 3 -4.17 -25.16 -22.55
C GLU A 3 -3.50 -23.77 -22.48
N ASN A 4 -3.90 -22.80 -23.32
CA ASN A 4 -3.14 -21.56 -23.49
C ASN A 4 -3.85 -20.28 -22.99
N ASN A 5 -5.05 -20.36 -22.41
CA ASN A 5 -5.79 -19.15 -22.02
C ASN A 5 -5.17 -18.47 -20.78
N VAL A 6 -4.85 -17.17 -20.87
CA VAL A 6 -4.57 -16.34 -19.70
C VAL A 6 -5.91 -15.97 -19.05
N VAL A 7 -6.22 -16.65 -17.95
CA VAL A 7 -7.46 -16.45 -17.18
C VAL A 7 -7.13 -15.64 -15.93
N VAL A 8 -7.96 -14.65 -15.61
CA VAL A 8 -7.83 -13.88 -14.37
C VAL A 8 -8.04 -14.81 -13.17
N SER A 9 -6.95 -15.19 -12.51
CA SER A 9 -6.97 -15.96 -11.27
C SER A 9 -7.48 -15.10 -10.12
N PRO A 10 -8.36 -15.62 -9.22
CA PRO A 10 -8.82 -14.89 -8.03
C PRO A 10 -7.68 -14.40 -7.10
N ASN A 11 -6.45 -14.88 -7.29
CA ASN A 11 -5.30 -14.59 -6.43
C ASN A 11 -4.18 -13.77 -7.12
N GLU A 12 -4.31 -13.35 -8.38
CA GLU A 12 -3.22 -12.66 -9.10
C GLU A 12 -3.31 -11.13 -9.05
N HIS A 13 -2.69 -10.55 -8.01
CA HIS A 13 -2.49 -9.10 -7.91
C HIS A 13 -1.23 -8.60 -8.66
N LYS A 14 -0.45 -9.49 -9.29
CA LYS A 14 0.83 -9.16 -9.94
C LYS A 14 0.69 -8.59 -11.36
N THR A 15 -0.46 -8.80 -12.00
CA THR A 15 -0.69 -8.45 -13.41
C THR A 15 -1.84 -7.45 -13.62
N GLY A 16 -2.51 -6.97 -12.55
CA GLY A 16 -3.71 -6.12 -12.67
C GLY A 16 -3.55 -4.91 -13.58
N HIS A 17 -2.47 -4.13 -13.41
CA HIS A 17 -2.20 -2.99 -14.30
C HIS A 17 -2.03 -3.41 -15.77
N TYR A 18 -1.38 -4.55 -16.04
CA TYR A 18 -1.24 -5.07 -17.40
C TYR A 18 -2.60 -5.52 -17.93
N MET A 19 -3.33 -6.33 -17.17
CA MET A 19 -4.61 -6.92 -17.56
C MET A 19 -5.65 -5.85 -17.90
N GLN A 20 -5.72 -4.77 -17.13
CA GLN A 20 -6.60 -3.65 -17.44
C GLN A 20 -6.17 -2.89 -18.72
N VAL A 21 -4.87 -2.70 -18.96
CA VAL A 21 -4.39 -2.00 -20.16
C VAL A 21 -4.71 -2.77 -21.44
N VAL A 22 -4.60 -4.11 -21.41
CA VAL A 22 -4.79 -4.98 -22.59
C VAL A 22 -6.16 -5.66 -22.64
N TRP A 23 -7.12 -5.21 -21.84
CA TRP A 23 -8.44 -5.82 -21.77
C TRP A 23 -9.20 -5.63 -23.09
N GLN A 24 -9.54 -6.71 -23.80
CA GLN A 24 -10.06 -6.64 -25.17
C GLN A 24 -11.35 -5.81 -25.32
N TRP A 25 -12.14 -5.75 -24.26
CA TRP A 25 -13.43 -5.06 -24.26
C TRP A 25 -13.32 -3.60 -23.83
N THR A 26 -12.14 -3.13 -23.42
CA THR A 26 -11.91 -1.74 -23.02
C THR A 26 -11.59 -0.91 -24.25
N TYR A 27 -12.42 0.10 -24.54
CA TYR A 27 -12.25 0.95 -25.71
C TYR A 27 -12.32 2.46 -25.39
N LYS A 28 -12.49 2.82 -24.12
CA LYS A 28 -12.38 4.21 -23.64
C LYS A 28 -11.35 4.27 -22.52
N ILE A 29 -10.50 5.29 -22.58
CA ILE A 29 -9.51 5.61 -21.56
C ILE A 29 -9.54 7.11 -21.25
N GLY A 30 -9.45 7.47 -19.97
CA GLY A 30 -9.27 8.84 -19.52
C GLY A 30 -8.12 8.90 -18.52
N CYS A 31 -7.09 9.69 -18.81
CA CYS A 31 -5.89 9.75 -17.98
C CYS A 31 -5.65 11.16 -17.42
N ALA A 32 -4.98 11.22 -16.27
CA ALA A 32 -4.51 12.45 -15.66
C ALA A 32 -3.07 12.27 -15.16
N ILE A 33 -2.28 13.35 -15.25
CA ILE A 33 -0.92 13.41 -14.71
C ILE A 33 -0.86 14.57 -13.71
N SER A 34 -0.31 14.31 -12.52
CA SER A 34 -0.12 15.31 -11.48
C SER A 34 1.34 15.33 -11.01
N TYR A 35 1.96 16.50 -11.05
CA TYR A 35 3.32 16.72 -10.57
C TYR A 35 3.29 17.08 -9.08
N CYS A 36 3.66 16.14 -8.21
CA CYS A 36 3.61 16.33 -6.78
C CYS A 36 4.92 16.96 -6.26
N THR A 37 5.10 18.26 -6.56
CA THR A 37 6.31 19.03 -6.21
C THR A 37 6.39 19.42 -4.73
N LYS A 38 5.28 19.40 -3.99
CA LYS A 38 5.24 19.74 -2.55
C LYS A 38 5.89 18.70 -1.64
N ASN A 39 6.37 17.61 -2.23
CA ASN A 39 6.78 16.41 -1.52
C ASN A 39 8.31 16.31 -1.41
N GLU A 40 8.97 17.37 -0.93
CA GLU A 40 10.40 17.34 -0.64
C GLU A 40 10.76 16.30 0.44
N PRO A 41 11.93 15.63 0.35
CA PRO A 41 12.99 15.84 -0.64
C PRO A 41 12.83 15.06 -1.97
N TRP A 42 11.70 14.38 -2.21
CA TRP A 42 11.57 13.40 -3.29
C TRP A 42 10.41 13.71 -4.26
N PRO A 43 10.43 14.79 -5.05
CA PRO A 43 9.32 15.10 -5.96
C PRO A 43 8.96 13.87 -6.82
N TRP A 44 7.66 13.57 -6.93
CA TRP A 44 7.18 12.44 -7.71
C TRP A 44 5.97 12.85 -8.54
N THR A 45 5.73 12.11 -9.61
CA THR A 45 4.65 12.35 -10.56
C THR A 45 3.69 11.18 -10.50
N ILE A 46 2.40 11.45 -10.35
CA ILE A 46 1.35 10.44 -10.48
C ILE A 46 0.82 10.51 -11.90
N ALA A 47 0.79 9.37 -12.59
CA ALA A 47 -0.07 9.16 -13.74
C ALA A 47 -1.14 8.14 -13.36
N GLY A 48 -2.40 8.45 -13.64
CA GLY A 48 -3.53 7.54 -13.41
C GLY A 48 -4.47 7.55 -14.60
N CYS A 49 -5.02 6.39 -14.94
CA CYS A 49 -5.99 6.23 -16.02
C CYS A 49 -7.20 5.44 -15.54
N ASN A 50 -8.38 5.86 -15.98
CA ASN A 50 -9.62 5.13 -15.83
C ASN A 50 -10.01 4.54 -17.19
N TYR A 51 -10.60 3.34 -17.16
CA TYR A 51 -10.91 2.53 -18.33
C TYR A 51 -12.40 2.21 -18.36
N ASN A 52 -13.00 2.21 -19.54
CA ASN A 52 -14.40 1.87 -19.72
C ASN A 52 -14.60 1.09 -21.04
N PRO A 53 -15.28 -0.07 -21.03
CA PRO A 53 -15.60 -0.91 -19.87
C PRO A 53 -14.37 -1.25 -19.01
N SER A 54 -14.57 -1.44 -17.71
CA SER A 54 -13.49 -1.87 -16.81
C SER A 54 -13.13 -3.34 -17.07
N GLY A 55 -11.85 -3.64 -16.97
CA GLY A 55 -11.29 -4.98 -17.10
C GLY A 55 -11.19 -5.71 -15.76
N ASP A 56 -10.26 -6.66 -15.68
CA ASP A 56 -9.91 -7.43 -14.48
C ASP A 56 -11.08 -8.20 -13.86
N ASN A 57 -12.06 -8.57 -14.66
CA ASN A 57 -13.21 -9.35 -14.20
C ASN A 57 -12.76 -10.79 -13.87
N PRO A 58 -12.88 -11.26 -12.62
CA PRO A 58 -12.40 -12.58 -12.23
C PRO A 58 -13.07 -13.70 -13.03
N GLY A 59 -12.28 -14.67 -13.51
CA GLY A 59 -12.77 -15.80 -14.31
C GLY A 59 -13.06 -15.48 -15.78
N TRP A 60 -12.81 -14.24 -16.23
CA TRP A 60 -12.88 -13.87 -17.65
C TRP A 60 -11.50 -13.96 -18.30
N VAL A 61 -11.48 -14.11 -19.62
CA VAL A 61 -10.26 -14.00 -20.42
C VAL A 61 -9.94 -12.53 -20.66
N VAL A 62 -8.66 -12.15 -20.59
CA VAL A 62 -8.20 -10.78 -20.81
C VAL A 62 -8.44 -10.35 -22.26
N TYR A 63 -8.08 -11.23 -23.19
CA TYR A 63 -8.42 -11.16 -24.61
C TYR A 63 -8.51 -12.57 -25.19
N GLU A 64 -9.25 -12.71 -26.28
CA GLU A 64 -9.29 -13.94 -27.07
C GLU A 64 -7.99 -14.09 -27.86
N MET A 65 -7.32 -15.23 -27.74
CA MET A 65 -6.14 -15.51 -28.56
C MET A 65 -6.56 -15.88 -29.98
N GLY A 66 -5.91 -15.26 -30.96
CA GLY A 66 -6.14 -15.50 -32.38
C GLY A 66 -5.36 -14.52 -33.24
N ASP A 67 -5.55 -14.63 -34.55
CA ASP A 67 -5.03 -13.64 -35.48
C ASP A 67 -5.75 -12.30 -35.27
N PRO A 68 -5.04 -11.16 -35.39
CA PRO A 68 -5.67 -9.85 -35.30
C PRO A 68 -6.66 -9.60 -36.44
N CYS A 69 -7.47 -8.56 -36.32
CA CYS A 69 -8.40 -8.20 -37.39
C CYS A 69 -7.63 -7.87 -38.68
N THR A 70 -8.13 -8.38 -39.80
CA THR A 70 -7.67 -8.04 -41.16
C THR A 70 -8.81 -7.46 -42.02
N THR A 71 -10.05 -7.72 -41.60
CA THR A 71 -11.30 -7.25 -42.17
C THR A 71 -12.25 -6.84 -41.05
N ASP A 72 -13.24 -6.01 -41.36
CA ASP A 72 -14.25 -5.58 -40.37
C ASP A 72 -15.03 -6.77 -39.78
N ALA A 73 -15.19 -7.85 -40.55
CA ALA A 73 -15.84 -9.08 -40.10
C ALA A 73 -15.08 -9.84 -39.00
N ASP A 74 -13.79 -9.56 -38.82
CA ASP A 74 -12.98 -10.16 -37.76
C ASP A 74 -13.26 -9.52 -36.40
N CYS A 75 -13.86 -8.32 -36.38
CA CYS A 75 -14.19 -7.59 -35.16
C CYS A 75 -15.50 -8.10 -34.54
N LYS A 76 -15.38 -8.78 -33.40
CA LYS A 76 -16.52 -9.37 -32.66
C LYS A 76 -17.29 -8.34 -31.81
N CYS A 77 -17.52 -7.15 -32.35
CA CYS A 77 -18.32 -6.09 -31.73
C CYS A 77 -19.22 -5.40 -32.76
N ALA A 78 -20.35 -4.86 -32.31
CA ALA A 78 -21.35 -4.26 -33.19
C ALA A 78 -20.79 -3.01 -33.88
N ASP A 79 -20.93 -2.97 -35.21
CA ASP A 79 -20.54 -1.85 -36.08
C ASP A 79 -19.06 -1.43 -35.94
N CYS A 80 -18.20 -2.35 -35.51
CA CYS A 80 -16.77 -2.14 -35.43
C CYS A 80 -16.10 -2.26 -36.80
N ILE A 81 -15.09 -1.43 -37.05
CA ILE A 81 -14.23 -1.52 -38.24
C ILE A 81 -12.82 -1.94 -37.84
N CYS A 82 -12.09 -2.57 -38.75
CA CYS A 82 -10.72 -2.99 -38.50
C CYS A 82 -9.70 -1.93 -38.95
N SER A 83 -8.91 -1.45 -38.00
CA SER A 83 -7.66 -0.73 -38.28
C SER A 83 -6.59 -1.75 -38.66
N LYS A 84 -6.39 -1.96 -39.96
CA LYS A 84 -5.42 -2.96 -40.45
C LYS A 84 -3.98 -2.63 -40.07
N ASP A 85 -3.65 -1.33 -40.04
CA ASP A 85 -2.30 -0.86 -39.73
C ASP A 85 -1.97 -1.01 -38.24
N GLU A 86 -2.97 -0.83 -37.37
CA GLU A 86 -2.79 -0.94 -35.92
C GLU A 86 -3.17 -2.33 -35.39
N ALA A 87 -3.78 -3.18 -36.22
CA ALA A 87 -4.34 -4.48 -35.85
C ALA A 87 -5.40 -4.40 -34.72
N LEU A 88 -6.19 -3.32 -34.71
CA LEU A 88 -7.20 -3.03 -33.67
C LEU A 88 -8.60 -2.87 -34.24
N CYS A 89 -9.60 -3.35 -33.50
CA CYS A 89 -11.01 -3.09 -33.78
C CYS A 89 -11.43 -1.74 -33.21
N ILE A 90 -11.92 -0.87 -34.09
CA ILE A 90 -12.37 0.47 -33.75
C ILE A 90 -13.90 0.46 -33.58
N PRO A 91 -14.43 0.77 -32.39
CA PRO A 91 -15.87 0.89 -32.17
C PRO A 91 -16.44 2.15 -32.83
N PRO A 92 -17.75 2.18 -33.14
CA PRO A 92 -18.38 3.33 -33.81
C PRO A 92 -18.31 4.63 -33.00
N GLU A 93 -18.13 4.54 -31.68
CA GLU A 93 -18.00 5.69 -30.78
C GLU A 93 -16.58 6.27 -30.71
N TYR A 94 -15.62 5.71 -31.45
CA TYR A 94 -14.25 6.19 -31.44
C TYR A 94 -14.15 7.58 -32.06
N VAL A 95 -13.67 8.53 -31.25
CA VAL A 95 -13.37 9.89 -31.70
C VAL A 95 -11.87 10.12 -31.50
N PRO A 96 -11.10 10.36 -32.59
CA PRO A 96 -9.69 10.69 -32.47
C PRO A 96 -9.49 11.95 -31.63
N ILE A 97 -8.56 11.90 -30.68
CA ILE A 97 -8.17 13.10 -29.93
C ILE A 97 -7.39 14.00 -30.90
N PRO A 98 -7.79 15.28 -31.08
CA PRO A 98 -7.02 16.22 -31.87
C PRO A 98 -5.61 16.37 -31.29
N ALA A 99 -4.58 16.40 -32.14
CA ALA A 99 -3.21 16.65 -31.69
C ALA A 99 -3.14 17.97 -30.90
N ALA A 100 -2.69 17.89 -29.65
CA ALA A 100 -2.67 19.05 -28.75
C ALA A 100 -1.59 20.08 -29.18
N PRO A 101 -1.89 21.39 -29.17
CA PRO A 101 -0.88 22.44 -29.28
C PRO A 101 -0.06 22.56 -28.00
N THR A 102 1.26 22.69 -28.14
CA THR A 102 2.23 22.75 -27.04
C THR A 102 2.17 24.10 -26.33
N THR A 103 1.74 24.15 -25.06
CA THR A 103 1.93 25.36 -24.22
C THR A 103 2.27 25.00 -22.79
N THR A 104 3.31 25.64 -22.25
CA THR A 104 3.89 25.42 -20.91
C THR A 104 3.43 26.52 -19.97
N THR A 105 2.84 26.19 -18.82
CA THR A 105 2.51 27.17 -17.78
C THR A 105 2.97 26.69 -16.40
N THR A 106 3.63 27.59 -15.68
CA THR A 106 4.26 27.37 -14.37
C THR A 106 3.42 28.06 -13.30
N THR A 107 3.09 27.39 -12.19
CA THR A 107 2.43 28.05 -11.06
C THR A 107 2.99 27.60 -9.71
N THR A 108 3.41 28.58 -8.90
CA THR A 108 3.92 28.45 -7.53
C THR A 108 2.82 28.73 -6.49
N THR A 109 2.78 27.98 -5.37
CA THR A 109 1.98 28.36 -4.18
C THR A 109 2.63 27.91 -2.86
N LYS A 110 2.69 28.84 -1.90
CA LYS A 110 3.25 28.73 -0.54
C LYS A 110 2.42 27.82 0.39
N LYS A 111 3.10 27.22 1.38
CA LYS A 111 2.61 26.25 2.38
C LYS A 111 2.34 26.91 3.74
N PRO A 112 1.26 26.57 4.47
CA PRO A 112 1.14 26.87 5.90
C PRO A 112 1.71 25.72 6.76
N THR A 113 2.31 26.09 7.89
CA THR A 113 2.97 25.20 8.86
C THR A 113 2.23 25.27 10.19
N THR A 114 1.90 24.12 10.78
CA THR A 114 1.49 24.05 12.19
C THR A 114 2.18 22.86 12.86
N ILE A 115 2.69 23.12 14.05
CA ILE A 115 3.49 22.21 14.88
C ILE A 115 2.56 21.57 15.92
N VAL A 116 2.63 20.24 16.10
CA VAL A 116 1.95 19.52 17.19
C VAL A 116 2.98 18.94 18.14
N ARG A 117 2.71 19.10 19.44
CA ARG A 117 3.54 18.72 20.58
C ARG A 117 3.09 17.33 21.10
N LEU A 118 4.01 16.40 21.30
CA LEU A 118 3.82 15.13 22.02
C LEU A 118 3.94 15.41 23.54
N PRO A 119 3.13 14.76 24.41
CA PRO A 119 3.14 13.30 24.59
C PRO A 119 1.72 12.70 24.70
N ASN A 120 1.50 11.42 24.36
CA ASN A 120 0.48 10.64 25.08
C ASN A 120 0.57 9.12 24.87
N THR A 121 0.13 8.44 25.92
CA THR A 121 0.10 7.01 26.26
C THR A 121 -0.76 6.13 25.36
N GLY A 122 -0.88 6.43 24.07
CA GLY A 122 -1.78 5.71 23.15
C GLY A 122 -3.27 6.01 23.34
N SER A 123 -3.61 7.00 24.17
CA SER A 123 -4.99 7.48 24.35
C SER A 123 -5.31 8.63 23.41
N CYS A 124 -6.48 8.58 22.77
CA CYS A 124 -7.00 9.63 21.89
C CYS A 124 -8.39 10.10 22.37
N PRO A 125 -8.45 10.86 23.47
CA PRO A 125 -9.72 11.23 24.12
C PRO A 125 -10.61 12.11 23.24
N GLU A 126 -10.02 12.88 22.32
CA GLU A 126 -10.75 13.76 21.40
C GLU A 126 -11.42 13.00 20.24
N LEU A 127 -11.12 11.71 20.04
CA LEU A 127 -11.65 10.90 18.94
C LEU A 127 -12.81 10.01 19.41
N ASN A 128 -14.03 10.41 19.08
CA ASN A 128 -15.22 9.60 19.30
C ASN A 128 -15.58 8.76 18.07
N ASN A 129 -14.69 7.82 17.71
CA ASN A 129 -14.81 6.96 16.52
C ASN A 129 -14.97 5.46 16.86
N GLY A 130 -15.20 5.16 18.14
CA GLY A 130 -15.36 3.79 18.65
C GLY A 130 -14.07 2.98 18.74
N MET A 131 -12.89 3.54 18.48
CA MET A 131 -11.63 2.91 18.89
C MET A 131 -11.42 3.04 20.39
N THR A 132 -10.87 2.01 21.01
CA THR A 132 -10.58 1.97 22.46
C THR A 132 -9.08 2.04 22.71
N ASP A 133 -8.69 2.53 23.88
CA ASP A 133 -7.27 2.65 24.25
C ASP A 133 -6.58 1.28 24.34
N GLU A 134 -7.31 0.22 24.70
CA GLU A 134 -6.81 -1.16 24.69
C GLU A 134 -6.47 -1.63 23.27
N ALA A 135 -7.32 -1.31 22.29
CA ALA A 135 -7.07 -1.64 20.89
C ALA A 135 -5.90 -0.83 20.32
N ARG A 136 -5.82 0.47 20.61
CA ARG A 136 -4.69 1.35 20.23
C ARG A 136 -3.38 0.82 20.80
N LYS A 137 -3.38 0.48 22.10
CA LYS A 137 -2.24 -0.12 22.78
C LYS A 137 -1.85 -1.46 22.14
N MET A 138 -2.81 -2.31 21.81
CA MET A 138 -2.52 -3.60 21.17
C MET A 138 -1.86 -3.43 19.80
N PHE A 139 -2.30 -2.47 18.98
CA PHE A 139 -1.61 -2.15 17.73
C PHE A 139 -0.15 -1.76 17.98
N VAL A 140 0.11 -0.81 18.89
CA VAL A 140 1.48 -0.36 19.20
C VAL A 140 2.35 -1.49 19.73
N ASP A 141 1.83 -2.26 20.68
CA ASP A 141 2.56 -3.34 21.33
C ASP A 141 2.95 -4.42 20.31
N LYS A 142 2.01 -4.87 19.47
CA LYS A 142 2.29 -5.89 18.45
C LYS A 142 3.24 -5.41 17.37
N HIS A 143 3.11 -4.17 16.90
CA HIS A 143 4.08 -3.60 15.95
C HIS A 143 5.49 -3.59 16.56
N ASN A 144 5.63 -3.10 17.79
CA ASN A 144 6.94 -3.00 18.44
C ASN A 144 7.51 -4.37 18.84
N GLU A 145 6.68 -5.35 19.21
CA GLU A 145 7.09 -6.74 19.41
C GLU A 145 7.73 -7.31 18.14
N TYR A 146 7.06 -7.20 17.00
CA TYR A 146 7.59 -7.71 15.73
C TYR A 146 8.80 -6.92 15.23
N ARG A 147 8.81 -5.59 15.37
CA ARG A 147 9.98 -4.77 15.03
C ARG A 147 11.19 -5.11 15.89
N SER A 148 11.00 -5.39 17.18
CA SER A 148 12.04 -5.87 18.10
C SER A 148 12.59 -7.24 17.69
N LEU A 149 11.70 -8.18 17.32
CA LEU A 149 12.11 -9.49 16.79
C LEU A 149 12.95 -9.35 15.51
N ILE A 150 12.56 -8.46 14.60
CA ILE A 150 13.31 -8.16 13.38
C ILE A 150 14.67 -7.55 13.74
N ALA A 151 14.69 -6.51 14.57
CA ALA A 151 15.93 -5.80 14.93
C ALA A 151 16.98 -6.73 15.56
N LYS A 152 16.54 -7.69 16.37
CA LYS A 152 17.39 -8.70 17.01
C LYS A 152 17.83 -9.84 16.07
N GLY A 153 17.29 -9.91 14.86
CA GLY A 153 17.52 -11.03 13.93
C GLY A 153 16.84 -12.33 14.37
N GLN A 154 15.72 -12.22 15.10
CA GLN A 154 14.95 -13.35 15.67
C GLN A 154 13.65 -13.61 14.90
N ALA A 155 13.25 -12.71 14.02
CA ALA A 155 12.07 -12.86 13.17
C ALA A 155 12.28 -13.97 12.13
N LYS A 156 11.50 -15.05 12.22
CA LYS A 156 11.55 -16.19 11.31
C LYS A 156 10.82 -15.87 10.01
N GLY A 157 11.46 -16.18 8.87
CA GLY A 157 10.82 -16.21 7.56
C GLY A 157 10.39 -17.63 7.19
N LYS A 158 10.62 -18.03 5.92
CA LYS A 158 10.49 -19.43 5.51
C LYS A 158 11.39 -20.35 6.34
N PRO A 159 11.14 -21.68 6.37
CA PRO A 159 11.97 -22.61 7.12
C PRO A 159 13.47 -22.40 6.84
N GLY A 160 14.24 -22.17 7.91
CA GLY A 160 15.68 -21.88 7.83
C GLY A 160 16.07 -20.42 7.57
N GLN A 161 15.11 -19.53 7.32
CA GLN A 161 15.35 -18.10 7.13
C GLN A 161 15.04 -17.28 8.38
N PHE A 162 15.87 -16.27 8.62
CA PHE A 162 15.63 -15.22 9.60
C PHE A 162 15.82 -13.87 8.93
N ALA A 163 14.96 -12.91 9.25
CA ALA A 163 15.16 -11.53 8.80
C ALA A 163 16.51 -11.01 9.34
N PRO A 164 17.28 -10.25 8.55
CA PRO A 164 18.55 -9.69 9.02
C PRO A 164 18.33 -8.72 10.18
N LYS A 165 19.33 -8.59 11.04
CA LYS A 165 19.31 -7.63 12.14
C LYS A 165 19.18 -6.20 11.61
N ALA A 166 18.45 -5.36 12.34
CA ALA A 166 18.28 -3.95 11.99
C ALA A 166 19.15 -3.07 12.87
N ALA A 167 19.95 -2.20 12.26
CA ALA A 167 20.92 -1.37 12.98
C ALA A 167 20.25 -0.29 13.85
N ARG A 168 19.09 0.22 13.40
CA ARG A 168 18.43 1.41 13.99
C ARG A 168 16.92 1.46 13.74
N MET A 169 16.25 0.33 13.93
CA MET A 169 14.79 0.25 13.77
C MET A 169 14.08 1.21 14.74
N LEU A 170 13.26 2.14 14.24
CA LEU A 170 12.52 3.04 15.13
C LEU A 170 11.41 2.30 15.88
N LYS A 171 11.17 2.66 17.14
CA LYS A 171 9.98 2.27 17.90
C LYS A 171 8.78 3.08 17.39
N VAL A 172 7.67 2.42 17.08
CA VAL A 172 6.44 3.13 16.70
C VAL A 172 5.72 3.64 17.94
N ASN A 173 5.11 4.81 17.82
CA ASN A 173 4.20 5.36 18.80
C ASN A 173 2.84 5.67 18.14
N TYR A 174 1.79 5.81 18.94
CA TYR A 174 0.46 6.10 18.43
C TYR A 174 0.29 7.58 18.07
N ASP A 175 -0.42 7.87 16.98
CA ASP A 175 -0.75 9.22 16.53
C ASP A 175 -2.24 9.32 16.19
N CYS A 176 -2.96 10.11 17.00
CA CYS A 176 -4.41 10.30 16.85
C CYS A 176 -4.77 10.96 15.51
N ASN A 177 -3.92 11.80 14.92
CA ASN A 177 -4.20 12.39 13.61
C ASN A 177 -4.11 11.36 12.50
N VAL A 178 -3.22 10.37 12.67
CA VAL A 178 -3.12 9.22 11.75
C VAL A 178 -4.35 8.33 11.90
N GLU A 179 -4.82 8.08 13.12
CA GLU A 179 -6.06 7.33 13.36
C GLU A 179 -7.28 8.02 12.74
N ALA A 180 -7.43 9.33 12.96
CA ALA A 180 -8.55 10.10 12.42
C ALA A 180 -8.59 10.02 10.88
N ASN A 181 -7.43 10.08 10.23
CA ASN A 181 -7.33 9.96 8.77
C ASN A 181 -7.69 8.55 8.28
N ALA A 182 -7.21 7.52 8.97
CA ALA A 182 -7.55 6.13 8.66
C ALA A 182 -9.05 5.85 8.84
N MET A 183 -9.66 6.39 9.90
CA MET A 183 -11.09 6.25 10.18
C MET A 183 -11.94 6.89 9.09
N GLU A 184 -11.58 8.10 8.67
CA GLU A 184 -12.34 8.85 7.67
C GLU A 184 -12.49 8.07 6.36
N TRP A 185 -11.48 7.28 6.00
CA TRP A 185 -11.54 6.41 4.84
C TRP A 185 -12.21 5.06 5.13
N ALA A 186 -11.85 4.41 6.24
CA ALA A 186 -12.31 3.05 6.54
C ALA A 186 -13.82 2.97 6.84
N LYS A 187 -14.43 4.05 7.34
CA LYS A 187 -15.87 4.10 7.67
C LYS A 187 -16.78 3.86 6.45
N ASP A 188 -16.29 4.15 5.25
CA ASP A 188 -17.05 4.01 4.01
C ASP A 188 -17.01 2.58 3.47
N CYS A 189 -16.21 1.69 4.08
CA CYS A 189 -16.11 0.28 3.70
C CYS A 189 -15.88 0.10 2.19
N THR A 190 -14.90 0.83 1.65
CA THR A 190 -14.51 0.77 0.24
C THR A 190 -13.22 -0.02 0.06
N PHE A 191 -13.02 -0.55 -1.15
CA PHE A 191 -11.76 -1.18 -1.54
C PHE A 191 -10.81 -0.13 -2.11
N GLY A 192 -9.52 -0.24 -1.78
CA GLY A 192 -8.48 0.59 -2.38
C GLY A 192 -7.53 1.20 -1.34
N MET A 193 -6.83 2.25 -1.75
CA MET A 193 -5.94 3.03 -0.89
C MET A 193 -6.62 4.33 -0.47
N ASN A 194 -6.32 4.80 0.75
CA ASN A 194 -6.72 6.12 1.19
C ASN A 194 -5.89 7.20 0.47
N MET A 195 -6.47 7.86 -0.54
CA MET A 195 -5.78 8.91 -1.30
C MET A 195 -5.30 10.07 -0.41
N ALA A 196 -6.03 10.40 0.67
CA ALA A 196 -5.61 11.45 1.60
C ALA A 196 -4.32 11.07 2.36
N ALA A 197 -4.15 9.79 2.68
CA ALA A 197 -2.91 9.26 3.26
C ALA A 197 -1.77 9.28 2.24
N MET A 198 -2.03 8.87 0.99
CA MET A 198 -1.04 8.88 -0.08
C MET A 198 -0.49 10.28 -0.37
N LEU A 199 -1.36 11.30 -0.39
CA LEU A 199 -0.95 12.70 -0.56
C LEU A 199 -0.04 13.20 0.58
N LYS A 200 -0.14 12.61 1.78
CA LYS A 200 0.73 12.87 2.93
C LYS A 200 1.99 11.99 2.96
N ARG A 201 2.15 11.08 1.98
CA ARG A 201 3.14 9.99 1.96
C ARG A 201 3.06 9.09 3.19
N TRP A 202 1.86 8.83 3.66
CA TRP A 202 1.64 7.85 4.71
C TRP A 202 1.49 6.48 4.08
N GLY A 203 2.03 5.48 4.76
CA GLY A 203 1.87 4.08 4.40
C GLY A 203 0.50 3.58 4.82
N ASN A 204 0.08 2.44 4.27
CA ASN A 204 -1.17 1.81 4.67
C ASN A 204 -1.02 0.29 4.73
N ASN A 205 -1.66 -0.32 5.71
CA ASN A 205 -1.94 -1.75 5.76
C ASN A 205 -3.43 -1.97 5.96
N MET A 206 -3.96 -3.00 5.30
CA MET A 206 -5.36 -3.42 5.42
C MET A 206 -5.45 -4.93 5.66
N HIS A 207 -6.37 -5.32 6.53
CA HIS A 207 -6.78 -6.70 6.76
C HIS A 207 -8.30 -6.81 6.79
N MET A 208 -8.83 -7.88 6.23
CA MET A 208 -10.26 -8.16 6.18
C MET A 208 -10.53 -9.45 6.93
N ILE A 209 -11.37 -9.39 7.95
CA ILE A 209 -11.76 -10.54 8.77
C ILE A 209 -13.19 -10.93 8.38
N PRO A 210 -13.45 -12.19 7.99
CA PRO A 210 -14.77 -12.67 7.55
C PRO A 210 -15.69 -12.97 8.76
N SER A 211 -15.84 -11.99 9.65
CA SER A 211 -16.76 -11.97 10.78
C SER A 211 -16.89 -10.55 11.33
N LYS A 212 -18.04 -10.23 11.95
CA LYS A 212 -18.15 -9.04 12.79
C LYS A 212 -17.43 -9.28 14.11
N ILE A 213 -16.26 -8.68 14.27
CA ILE A 213 -15.46 -8.77 15.49
C ILE A 213 -15.91 -7.67 16.43
N ASN A 214 -16.53 -8.05 17.56
CA ASN A 214 -16.88 -7.10 18.62
C ASN A 214 -15.67 -6.72 19.48
N ASN A 215 -14.65 -7.59 19.54
CA ASN A 215 -13.42 -7.37 20.29
C ASN A 215 -12.34 -6.70 19.42
N LYS A 216 -12.31 -5.36 19.41
CA LYS A 216 -11.34 -4.60 18.62
C LYS A 216 -9.89 -4.89 18.97
N THR A 217 -9.61 -5.26 20.22
CA THR A 217 -8.27 -5.64 20.68
C THR A 217 -7.80 -6.94 20.02
N GLU A 218 -8.67 -7.93 19.89
CA GLU A 218 -8.38 -9.18 19.19
C GLU A 218 -8.20 -8.95 17.68
N ALA A 219 -9.08 -8.14 17.06
CA ALA A 219 -8.94 -7.76 15.66
C ALA A 219 -7.59 -7.07 15.39
N ALA A 220 -7.15 -6.20 16.29
CA ALA A 220 -5.86 -5.53 16.21
C ALA A 220 -4.70 -6.55 16.24
N ALA A 221 -4.68 -7.43 17.26
CA ALA A 221 -3.63 -8.44 17.40
C ALA A 221 -3.54 -9.36 16.18
N THR A 222 -4.69 -9.88 15.73
CA THR A 222 -4.79 -10.79 14.58
C THR A 222 -4.34 -10.11 13.28
N SER A 223 -4.72 -8.86 13.06
CA SER A 223 -4.38 -8.16 11.82
C SER A 223 -2.88 -7.86 11.72
N VAL A 224 -2.26 -7.39 12.82
CA VAL A 224 -0.81 -7.13 12.84
C VAL A 224 -0.03 -8.44 12.69
N ALA A 225 -0.49 -9.53 13.31
CA ALA A 225 0.10 -10.85 13.13
C ALA A 225 -0.02 -11.35 11.67
N ALA A 226 -1.16 -11.10 11.01
CA ALA A 226 -1.35 -11.46 9.61
C ALA A 226 -0.40 -10.69 8.69
N TRP A 227 -0.20 -9.38 8.91
CA TRP A 227 0.76 -8.57 8.15
C TRP A 227 2.21 -9.02 8.35
N PHE A 228 2.59 -9.32 9.59
CA PHE A 228 3.91 -9.88 9.88
C PHE A 228 4.10 -11.29 9.27
N GLY A 229 3.03 -12.08 9.20
CA GLY A 229 3.00 -13.43 8.65
C GLY A 229 3.41 -13.53 7.18
N ASP A 230 3.33 -12.43 6.42
CA ASP A 230 3.82 -12.38 5.04
C ASP A 230 5.32 -12.74 4.95
N LEU A 231 6.12 -12.40 5.97
CA LEU A 231 7.54 -12.81 6.04
C LEU A 231 7.70 -14.34 6.07
N GLN A 232 6.85 -15.04 6.81
CA GLN A 232 6.89 -16.50 6.92
C GLN A 232 6.38 -17.17 5.64
N LYS A 233 5.36 -16.56 5.02
CA LYS A 233 4.73 -17.07 3.81
C LYS A 233 5.61 -16.90 2.57
N TYR A 234 6.21 -15.73 2.39
CA TYR A 234 6.91 -15.37 1.16
C TYR A 234 8.43 -15.40 1.29
N GLY A 235 8.96 -15.25 2.51
CA GLY A 235 10.39 -15.29 2.82
C GLY A 235 10.99 -13.89 3.03
N VAL A 236 12.28 -13.87 3.37
CA VAL A 236 13.04 -12.62 3.55
C VAL A 236 13.37 -12.03 2.17
N PRO A 237 13.13 -10.74 1.93
CA PRO A 237 13.47 -10.10 0.67
C PRO A 237 14.98 -9.99 0.48
N ASP A 238 15.44 -10.15 -0.76
CA ASP A 238 16.86 -10.09 -1.11
C ASP A 238 17.47 -8.72 -0.73
N LYS A 239 18.60 -8.75 -0.04
CA LYS A 239 19.35 -7.56 0.44
C LYS A 239 18.50 -6.58 1.27
N ASN A 240 17.35 -7.04 1.79
CA ASN A 240 16.37 -6.23 2.50
C ASN A 240 15.89 -4.99 1.72
N VAL A 241 15.84 -5.07 0.39
CA VAL A 241 15.38 -3.99 -0.50
C VAL A 241 13.91 -4.21 -0.85
N PHE A 242 13.13 -3.13 -0.83
CA PHE A 242 11.77 -3.15 -1.31
C PHE A 242 11.75 -2.97 -2.82
N THR A 243 11.22 -3.95 -3.54
CA THR A 243 11.16 -3.97 -5.00
C THR A 243 9.73 -4.21 -5.47
N MET A 244 9.44 -3.87 -6.72
CA MET A 244 8.08 -4.02 -7.25
C MET A 244 7.61 -5.47 -7.33
N ASP A 245 8.52 -6.44 -7.46
CA ASP A 245 8.18 -7.88 -7.48
C ASP A 245 7.68 -8.40 -6.12
N ILE A 246 8.07 -7.74 -5.02
CA ILE A 246 7.61 -8.09 -3.67
C ILE A 246 6.43 -7.25 -3.20
N TYR A 247 6.04 -6.19 -3.92
CA TYR A 247 4.96 -5.27 -3.53
C TYR A 247 3.67 -6.02 -3.16
N THR A 248 3.23 -6.96 -3.98
CA THR A 248 1.95 -7.67 -3.77
C THR A 248 2.02 -8.73 -2.67
N THR A 249 3.21 -9.13 -2.24
CA THR A 249 3.42 -10.26 -1.31
C THR A 249 3.95 -9.84 0.04
N LEU A 250 4.81 -8.82 0.09
CA LEU A 250 5.54 -8.42 1.29
C LEU A 250 5.25 -6.98 1.73
N SER A 251 4.48 -6.16 0.98
CA SER A 251 4.16 -4.77 1.37
C SER A 251 3.68 -4.64 2.82
N LYS A 252 2.81 -5.55 3.26
CA LYS A 252 2.27 -5.47 4.62
C LYS A 252 3.34 -5.70 5.69
N TYR A 253 4.22 -6.68 5.45
CA TYR A 253 5.39 -6.92 6.28
C TYR A 253 6.39 -5.77 6.20
N SER A 254 6.74 -5.29 5.00
CA SER A 254 7.76 -4.27 4.81
C SER A 254 7.32 -2.93 5.40
N GLN A 255 6.05 -2.53 5.26
CA GLN A 255 5.53 -1.33 5.88
C GLN A 255 5.56 -1.43 7.41
N LEU A 256 5.18 -2.58 7.98
CA LEU A 256 5.31 -2.84 9.42
C LEU A 256 6.78 -2.77 9.88
N ALA A 257 7.69 -3.28 9.06
CA ALA A 257 9.13 -3.33 9.31
C ALA A 257 9.89 -2.07 8.90
N TRP A 258 9.21 -1.06 8.35
CA TRP A 258 9.90 0.07 7.73
C TRP A 258 10.63 0.92 8.76
N GLN A 259 11.94 1.12 8.59
CA GLN A 259 12.79 1.66 9.65
C GLN A 259 12.32 3.02 10.17
N SER A 260 11.95 3.93 9.25
CA SER A 260 11.62 5.31 9.57
C SER A 260 10.18 5.53 10.02
N SER A 261 9.28 4.57 9.79
CA SER A 261 7.89 4.66 10.25
C SER A 261 7.85 4.56 11.77
N ASN A 262 7.50 5.66 12.44
CA ASN A 262 7.55 5.78 13.90
C ASN A 262 6.26 6.37 14.51
N ARG A 263 5.26 6.66 13.68
CA ARG A 263 3.90 7.02 14.08
C ARG A 263 2.91 6.12 13.35
N ILE A 264 1.95 5.56 14.08
CA ILE A 264 0.87 4.76 13.51
C ILE A 264 -0.47 5.22 14.04
N GLY A 265 -1.52 5.05 13.24
CA GLY A 265 -2.90 5.21 13.66
C GLY A 265 -3.75 4.17 12.97
N CYS A 266 -4.60 3.50 13.72
CA CYS A 266 -5.26 2.27 13.27
C CYS A 266 -6.74 2.25 13.65
N VAL A 267 -7.53 1.57 12.85
CA VAL A 267 -8.99 1.51 13.01
C VAL A 267 -9.52 0.11 12.74
N VAL A 268 -10.57 -0.24 13.48
CA VAL A 268 -11.33 -1.48 13.32
C VAL A 268 -12.78 -1.09 13.07
N VAL A 269 -13.25 -1.34 11.85
CA VAL A 269 -14.57 -0.92 11.36
C VAL A 269 -15.37 -2.17 10.95
N PRO A 270 -16.56 -2.40 11.51
CA PRO A 270 -17.47 -3.41 10.99
C PRO A 270 -17.97 -2.96 9.62
N CYS A 271 -17.75 -3.79 8.60
CA CYS A 271 -18.07 -3.48 7.21
C CYS A 271 -18.90 -4.59 6.62
N TRP A 272 -19.96 -4.22 5.89
CA TRP A 272 -20.93 -5.17 5.35
C TRP A 272 -21.51 -6.06 6.48
N GLU A 273 -22.55 -6.85 6.24
CA GLU A 273 -23.24 -7.53 7.36
C GLU A 273 -22.37 -8.54 8.12
N SER A 274 -21.23 -8.97 7.55
CA SER A 274 -20.43 -10.10 8.02
C SER A 274 -18.92 -9.89 7.95
N TRP A 275 -18.40 -8.67 7.80
CA TRP A 275 -16.95 -8.43 7.78
C TRP A 275 -16.49 -7.37 8.79
N THR A 276 -15.21 -7.43 9.11
CA THR A 276 -14.50 -6.38 9.82
C THR A 276 -13.28 -5.98 9.01
N VAL A 277 -13.17 -4.70 8.70
CA VAL A 277 -12.00 -4.12 8.04
C VAL A 277 -11.10 -3.50 9.10
N VAL A 278 -9.82 -3.85 9.06
CA VAL A 278 -8.78 -3.31 9.93
C VAL A 278 -7.77 -2.57 9.07
N VAL A 279 -7.52 -1.31 9.41
CA VAL A 279 -6.60 -0.43 8.67
C VAL A 279 -5.59 0.14 9.65
N CYS A 280 -4.32 0.16 9.29
CA CYS A 280 -3.31 1.00 9.93
C CYS A 280 -2.68 1.90 8.88
N GLU A 281 -2.48 3.16 9.23
CA GLU A 281 -1.66 4.10 8.47
C GLU A 281 -0.35 4.40 9.21
N TYR A 282 0.70 4.69 8.45
CA TYR A 282 2.07 4.82 8.95
C TYR A 282 2.66 6.16 8.53
N ASN A 283 3.20 6.90 9.49
CA ASN A 283 3.82 8.20 9.25
C ASN A 283 5.26 8.22 9.81
N PRO A 284 6.28 8.51 8.97
CA PRO A 284 6.21 8.51 7.50
C PRO A 284 5.87 7.12 6.94
N GLY A 285 5.36 7.07 5.71
CA GLY A 285 5.15 5.83 4.97
C GLY A 285 6.45 5.19 4.49
N GLY A 286 6.36 3.90 4.18
CA GLY A 286 7.44 3.08 3.65
C GLY A 286 7.20 2.62 2.22
N ASP A 287 7.64 1.41 1.92
CA ASP A 287 7.42 0.70 0.65
C ASP A 287 7.84 1.49 -0.59
N LEU A 288 8.94 2.24 -0.45
CA LEU A 288 9.56 2.97 -1.55
C LEU A 288 10.38 2.01 -2.42
N PRO A 289 10.03 1.83 -3.71
CA PRO A 289 10.77 0.92 -4.57
C PRO A 289 12.24 1.32 -4.72
N GLY A 290 13.14 0.34 -4.58
CA GLY A 290 14.60 0.53 -4.62
C GLY A 290 15.24 0.87 -3.27
N GLU A 291 14.44 1.23 -2.26
CA GLU A 291 14.94 1.56 -0.93
C GLU A 291 15.04 0.33 -0.03
N LYS A 292 15.93 0.40 0.97
CA LYS A 292 15.97 -0.62 2.02
C LYS A 292 14.78 -0.49 2.95
N ILE A 293 14.17 -1.63 3.31
CA ILE A 293 13.11 -1.69 4.33
C ILE A 293 13.67 -1.18 5.67
N TYR A 294 14.89 -1.60 6.00
CA TYR A 294 15.69 -1.08 7.10
C TYR A 294 17.19 -1.27 6.83
N HIS A 295 18.03 -0.49 7.51
CA HIS A 295 19.46 -0.68 7.44
C HIS A 295 19.86 -1.92 8.24
N GLU A 296 20.47 -2.87 7.55
CA GLU A 296 21.04 -4.07 8.16
C GLU A 296 22.25 -3.71 9.02
N GLY A 297 22.39 -4.35 10.17
CA GLY A 297 23.53 -4.18 11.06
C GLY A 297 23.22 -4.56 12.50
N ASP A 298 24.23 -4.42 13.37
CA ASP A 298 24.03 -4.71 14.79
C ASP A 298 23.03 -3.73 15.43
N PRO A 299 22.08 -4.23 16.23
CA PRO A 299 21.06 -3.39 16.86
C PRO A 299 21.67 -2.38 17.81
N CYS A 300 20.93 -1.29 18.05
CA CYS A 300 21.38 -0.25 18.96
C CYS A 300 21.69 -0.83 20.36
N ARG A 301 22.81 -0.36 20.94
CA ARG A 301 23.19 -0.64 22.34
C ARG A 301 23.38 0.65 23.13
N ARG A 302 23.63 1.76 22.44
CA ARG A 302 23.77 3.12 22.96
C ARG A 302 22.97 4.07 22.06
N ASP A 303 22.60 5.22 22.59
CA ASP A 303 21.77 6.21 21.89
C ASP A 303 22.42 6.67 20.56
N ALA A 304 23.74 6.79 20.53
CA ALA A 304 24.50 7.15 19.33
C ALA A 304 24.33 6.15 18.16
N ASP A 305 24.04 4.88 18.45
CA ASP A 305 23.89 3.85 17.42
C ASP A 305 22.62 4.07 16.57
N CYS A 306 21.64 4.83 17.09
CA CYS A 306 20.41 5.18 16.38
C CYS A 306 20.61 6.17 15.24
N GLN A 307 21.72 6.94 15.26
CA GLN A 307 22.08 7.91 14.22
C GLN A 307 20.94 8.88 13.83
N CYS A 308 20.16 9.33 14.81
CA CYS A 308 19.19 10.41 14.64
C CYS A 308 19.24 11.40 15.82
N PRO A 309 19.01 12.71 15.58
CA PRO A 309 19.10 13.73 16.63
C PRO A 309 18.09 13.48 17.76
N GLY A 310 18.58 13.41 19.00
CA GLY A 310 17.74 13.23 20.19
C GLY A 310 17.14 11.83 20.36
N CYS A 311 17.50 10.87 19.50
CA CYS A 311 17.03 9.50 19.64
C CYS A 311 17.70 8.76 20.80
N ILE A 312 16.94 7.94 21.51
CA ILE A 312 17.44 7.06 22.56
C ILE A 312 17.29 5.59 22.16
N CYS A 313 18.17 4.73 22.64
CA CYS A 313 18.08 3.29 22.38
C CYS A 313 17.33 2.58 23.51
N SER A 314 16.19 1.96 23.19
CA SER A 314 15.59 0.92 24.04
C SER A 314 16.40 -0.36 23.90
N ARG A 315 17.34 -0.57 24.82
CA ARG A 315 18.33 -1.66 24.75
C ARG A 315 17.67 -3.04 24.78
N ASP A 316 16.68 -3.22 25.63
CA ASP A 316 15.99 -4.51 25.78
C ASP A 316 15.16 -4.86 24.54
N GLU A 317 14.63 -3.86 23.84
CA GLU A 317 13.84 -4.04 22.62
C GLU A 317 14.69 -3.95 21.34
N ALA A 318 15.94 -3.50 21.42
CA ALA A 318 16.77 -3.18 20.26
C ALA A 318 16.12 -2.16 19.30
N LEU A 319 15.33 -1.22 19.84
CA LEU A 319 14.60 -0.21 19.07
C LEU A 319 15.04 1.22 19.43
N CYS A 320 15.12 2.07 18.43
CA CYS A 320 15.43 3.49 18.57
C CYS A 320 14.15 4.31 18.78
N ILE A 321 14.08 5.09 19.85
CA ILE A 321 12.95 5.95 20.16
C ILE A 321 13.29 7.35 19.67
N ALA A 322 12.55 7.83 18.68
CA ALA A 322 12.62 9.22 18.24
C ALA A 322 11.98 10.16 19.28
N PRO A 323 12.46 11.41 19.39
CA PRO A 323 11.95 12.39 20.35
C PRO A 323 10.46 12.74 20.18
#